data_AF-A0A7Y3AWL4-F1
#
_entry.id   AF-A0A7Y3AWL4-F1
#
_cell.length_a   1.000
_cell.length_b   1.000
_cell.length_c   1.000
_cell.angle_alpha   90.00
_cell.angle_beta   90.00
_cell.angle_gamma   90.00
#
_symmetry.space_group_name_H-M   'P 1'
#
loop_
_entity.id
_entity.type
_entity.pdbx_description
1 polymer ?
#
loop_
_entity_poly.entity_id
_entity_poly.type
_entity_poly.pdbx_seq_one_letter_code
_entity_poly.pdbx_strand_id
1 'polypeptide(L)' 'GTITVIHNGVLVQDHVEIKGTTPYIGWPKNPPHGKGPLKLQDHGDNSRVSYRNIWIREL' A
#
# COMPACT_ATOMS: atom_id res chain seq x y z
N GLY A 1 0.51 5.35 -10.89
CA GLY A 1 0.61 6.44 -9.90
C GLY A 1 1.92 6.30 -9.15
N THR A 2 2.36 7.35 -8.46
CA THR A 2 3.57 7.33 -7.63
C THR A 2 3.23 7.27 -6.15
N ILE A 3 4.17 6.79 -5.32
CA ILE A 3 4.03 6.76 -3.86
C ILE A 3 5.31 7.24 -3.17
N THR A 4 5.13 8.01 -2.10
CA THR A 4 6.19 8.31 -1.12
C THR A 4 5.79 7.71 0.22
N VAL A 5 6.72 7.04 0.90
CA VAL A 5 6.48 6.44 2.22
C VAL A 5 7.56 6.88 3.20
N ILE A 6 7.11 7.35 4.36
CA ILE A 6 7.96 7.69 5.50
C ILE A 6 7.61 6.75 6.65
N HIS A 7 8.59 5.98 7.13
CA HIS A 7 8.43 5.06 8.24
C HIS A 7 9.28 5.53 9.43
N ASN A 8 8.65 5.86 10.55
CA ASN A 8 9.31 6.41 11.74
C ASN A 8 10.21 7.63 11.44
N GLY A 9 9.76 8.53 10.55
CA GLY A 9 10.51 9.72 10.14
C GLY A 9 11.59 9.48 9.07
N VAL A 10 11.80 8.24 8.62
CA VAL A 10 12.78 7.88 7.59
C VAL A 10 12.10 7.67 6.24
N LEU A 11 12.65 8.27 5.18
CA LEU A 11 12.21 8.07 3.80
C LEU A 11 12.60 6.66 3.32
N VAL A 12 11.61 5.83 2.99
CA VAL A 12 11.83 4.43 2.56
C VAL A 12 11.36 4.14 1.13
N GLN A 13 10.49 4.99 0.58
CA GLN A 13 10.12 5.01 -0.83
C GLN A 13 10.03 6.46 -1.27
N ASP A 14 10.85 6.85 -2.25
CA ASP A 14 10.91 8.22 -2.76
C ASP A 14 10.33 8.30 -4.17
N HIS A 15 9.12 8.86 -4.26
CA HIS A 15 8.41 9.11 -5.52
C HIS A 15 8.35 7.90 -6.48
N VAL A 16 8.17 6.71 -5.90
CA VAL A 16 8.31 5.45 -6.64
C VAL A 16 7.11 5.18 -7.53
N GLU A 17 7.35 4.85 -8.78
CA GLU A 17 6.31 4.43 -9.73
C GLU A 17 5.76 3.03 -9.38
N ILE A 18 4.45 2.94 -9.22
CA ILE A 18 3.74 1.66 -9.08
C ILE A 18 3.47 1.08 -10.46
N LYS A 19 4.09 -0.07 -10.76
CA LYS A 19 4.02 -0.74 -12.07
C LYS A 19 2.73 -1.53 -12.33
N GLY A 20 1.87 -1.67 -11.32
CA GLY A 20 0.61 -2.43 -11.37
C GLY A 20 0.25 -3.04 -10.03
N THR A 21 -0.53 -4.11 -10.05
CA THR A 21 -0.86 -4.92 -8.86
C THR A 21 0.39 -5.52 -8.21
N THR A 22 0.25 -5.96 -6.95
CA THR A 22 1.33 -6.56 -6.14
C THR A 22 1.08 -8.05 -5.89
N PRO A 23 1.23 -8.93 -6.91
CA PRO A 23 0.98 -10.35 -6.75
C PRO A 23 2.10 -11.06 -5.95
N TYR A 24 1.75 -12.13 -5.22
CA TYR A 24 2.74 -13.03 -4.60
C TYR A 24 3.57 -13.78 -5.66
N ILE A 25 2.94 -14.16 -6.78
CA ILE A 25 3.57 -14.89 -7.88
C ILE A 25 3.27 -14.21 -9.21
N GLY A 26 4.31 -14.04 -10.03
CA GLY A 26 4.21 -13.50 -11.39
C GLY A 26 4.40 -11.99 -11.48
N TRP A 27 4.25 -11.45 -12.69
CA TRP A 27 4.45 -10.02 -12.97
C TRP A 27 3.25 -9.16 -12.55
N PRO A 28 3.47 -7.88 -12.19
CA PRO A 28 2.39 -6.91 -11.99
C PRO A 28 1.42 -6.86 -13.15
N LYS A 29 0.13 -6.67 -12.85
CA LYS A 29 -0.92 -6.46 -13.85
C LYS A 29 -1.49 -5.06 -13.69
N ASN A 30 -1.92 -4.42 -14.77
CA ASN A 30 -2.49 -3.07 -14.72
C ASN A 30 -3.95 -3.05 -15.23
N PRO A 31 -4.89 -3.72 -14.56
CA PRO A 31 -6.30 -3.64 -14.93
C PRO A 31 -6.83 -2.22 -14.64
N PRO A 32 -7.62 -1.61 -15.54
CA PRO A 32 -8.25 -0.31 -15.28
C PRO A 32 -9.14 -0.34 -14.03
N HIS A 33 -9.09 0.72 -13.22
CA HIS A 33 -9.96 0.89 -12.05
C HIS A 33 -10.23 2.38 -11.75
N GLY A 34 -11.30 2.65 -11.01
CA GLY A 34 -11.63 3.98 -10.47
C GLY A 34 -11.08 4.19 -9.06
N LYS A 35 -11.77 5.04 -8.27
CA LYS A 35 -11.50 5.19 -6.83
C LYS A 35 -11.76 3.84 -6.12
N GLY A 36 -10.93 3.51 -5.14
CA GLY A 36 -11.06 2.30 -4.32
C GLY A 36 -10.78 2.59 -2.84
N PRO A 37 -11.15 1.68 -1.93
CA PRO A 37 -10.91 1.83 -0.50
C PRO A 37 -9.43 1.62 -0.13
N LEU A 38 -9.05 2.03 1.09
CA LEU A 38 -7.83 1.54 1.74
C LEU A 38 -8.11 0.17 2.37
N LYS A 39 -7.23 -0.80 2.13
CA LYS A 39 -7.33 -2.16 2.68
C LYS A 39 -6.16 -2.43 3.62
N LEU A 40 -6.47 -2.88 4.84
CA LEU A 40 -5.49 -3.45 5.78
C LEU A 40 -5.47 -4.97 5.59
N GLN A 41 -4.28 -5.56 5.45
CA GLN A 41 -4.14 -7.00 5.25
C GLN A 41 -4.06 -7.72 6.61
N ASP A 42 -4.82 -8.81 6.73
CA ASP A 42 -4.51 -9.91 7.63
C ASP A 42 -3.91 -11.03 6.80
N HIS A 43 -2.71 -11.47 7.16
CA HIS A 43 -1.99 -12.52 6.42
C HIS A 43 -2.36 -13.93 6.93
N GLY A 44 -3.19 -14.05 7.97
CA GLY A 44 -3.61 -15.35 8.50
C GLY A 44 -2.48 -16.14 9.16
N ASP A 45 -1.37 -15.49 9.46
CA ASP A 45 -0.16 -16.06 10.07
C ASP A 45 -0.14 -15.89 11.61
N ASN A 46 -1.28 -15.50 12.20
CA ASN A 46 -1.42 -15.20 13.63
C ASN A 46 -0.42 -14.12 14.10
N SER A 47 -0.08 -13.17 13.22
CA SER A 47 0.79 -12.02 13.52
C SER A 47 0.22 -11.05 14.54
N ARG A 48 -1.11 -11.06 14.78
CA ARG A 48 -1.81 -10.25 15.80
C ARG A 48 -1.51 -8.75 15.69
N VAL A 49 -1.31 -8.27 14.46
CA VAL A 49 -1.03 -6.86 14.19
C VAL A 49 -2.20 -6.00 14.69
N SER A 50 -1.87 -4.96 15.47
CA SER A 50 -2.83 -4.00 16.00
C SER A 50 -2.56 -2.61 15.42
N TYR A 51 -3.60 -1.84 15.15
CA TYR A 51 -3.52 -0.52 14.51
C TYR A 51 -4.10 0.58 15.41
N ARG A 52 -3.60 1.80 15.26
CA ARG A 52 -4.17 3.02 15.86
C ARG A 52 -3.84 4.23 15.01
N ASN A 53 -4.59 5.31 15.17
CA ASN A 53 -4.32 6.61 14.53
C ASN A 53 -4.23 6.55 12.99
N ILE A 54 -5.23 5.97 12.33
CA ILE A 54 -5.35 5.95 10.87
C ILE A 54 -6.29 7.08 10.45
N TRP A 55 -5.83 7.96 9.58
CA TRP A 55 -6.60 9.08 9.02
C TRP A 55 -6.28 9.24 7.52
N ILE A 56 -7.17 9.91 6.79
CA ILE A 56 -7.00 10.19 5.36
C ILE A 56 -7.44 11.62 5.05
N ARG A 57 -6.77 12.23 4.08
CA ARG A 57 -7.12 13.52 3.49
C ARG A 57 -6.96 13.41 1.97
N GLU A 58 -7.92 13.93 1.20
CA GLU A 58 -7.77 14.03 -0.25
C GLU A 58 -6.64 15.02 -0.62
N LEU A 59 -6.01 14.79 -1.78
CA LEU A 59 -4.94 15.62 -2.35
C LEU A 59 -5.39 16.23 -3.68
#